data_AF-A0A661E1R1-F1
#
_entry.id   AF-A0A661E1R1-F1
#
_cell.length_a   1.000
_cell.length_b   1.000
_cell.length_c   1.000
_cell.angle_alpha   90.00
_cell.angle_beta   90.00
_cell.angle_gamma   90.00
#
_symmetry.space_group_name_H-M   'P 1'
#
loop_
_entity.id
_entity.type
_entity.pdbx_description
1 polymer ?
#
loop_
_entity_poly.entity_id
_entity_poly.type
_entity_poly.pdbx_seq_one_letter_code
_entity_poly.pdbx_strand_id
1 'polypeptide(L)'
;MINISRGKQVDGQLSTEIKAVTFDLDDTLWPVWPAIGRAEEKMQAWLQEHAPKIVDRFGVEGLQQLRNQIAAEKPDLEYHISLMRILAMR
;
A
#
# COMPACT_ATOMS: atom_id res chain seq x y z
N MET A 1 7.97 11.00 3.20
CA MET A 1 9.10 10.93 4.17
C MET A 1 10.41 11.26 3.43
N ILE A 2 11.34 12.05 4.00
CA ILE A 2 12.63 12.40 3.32
C ILE A 2 13.76 11.58 3.94
N ASN A 3 14.56 10.90 3.10
CA ASN A 3 15.73 10.13 3.56
C ASN A 3 17.02 10.72 2.95
N ILE A 4 18.05 10.93 3.79
CA ILE A 4 19.31 11.59 3.41
C ILE A 4 20.46 10.61 3.63
N SER A 5 21.18 10.25 2.57
CA SER A 5 22.36 9.38 2.66
C SER A 5 23.64 10.20 2.75
N ARG A 6 24.47 9.95 3.78
CA ARG A 6 25.81 10.55 3.93
C ARG A 6 26.88 9.71 3.22
N GLY A 7 27.89 10.38 2.66
CA GLY A 7 29.08 9.73 2.10
C GLY A 7 29.98 9.08 3.16
N LYS A 8 30.82 8.11 2.75
CA LYS A 8 31.79 7.41 3.62
C LYS A 8 32.77 8.38 4.29
N GLN A 9 33.12 8.11 5.54
CA GLN A 9 34.21 8.80 6.23
C GLN A 9 35.54 8.55 5.52
N VAL A 10 36.29 9.63 5.28
CA VAL A 10 37.70 9.60 4.90
C VAL A 10 38.43 10.50 5.90
N ASP A 11 39.37 9.91 6.65
CA ASP A 11 40.33 10.54 7.57
C ASP A 11 39.83 11.75 8.40
N GLY A 12 39.24 11.45 9.57
CA GLY A 12 39.21 12.35 10.73
C GLY A 12 38.36 13.63 10.65
N GLN A 13 37.85 14.01 9.48
CA GLN A 13 37.06 15.22 9.29
C GLN A 13 35.72 14.87 8.62
N LEU A 14 34.62 15.07 9.34
CA LEU A 14 33.26 14.86 8.81
C LEU A 14 32.96 15.93 7.75
N SER A 15 33.21 15.64 6.47
CA SER A 15 32.63 16.40 5.36
C SER A 15 31.15 16.02 5.25
N THR A 16 30.27 16.91 5.70
CA THR A 16 28.81 16.76 5.55
C THR A 16 28.36 17.10 4.13
N GLU A 17 28.95 16.45 3.14
CA GLU A 17 28.53 16.60 1.75
C GLU A 17 27.39 15.60 1.49
N ILE A 18 26.17 16.12 1.34
CA ILE A 18 25.00 15.31 0.99
C ILE A 18 25.21 14.79 -0.43
N LYS A 19 25.29 13.46 -0.59
CA LYS A 19 25.52 12.83 -1.89
C LYS A 19 24.23 12.52 -2.65
N ALA A 20 23.16 12.22 -1.91
CA ALA A 20 21.85 11.91 -2.48
C ALA A 20 20.73 12.25 -1.50
N VAL A 21 19.58 12.63 -2.08
CA VAL A 21 18.30 12.77 -1.39
C VAL A 21 17.30 11.90 -2.14
N THR A 22 16.64 11.00 -1.41
CA THR A 22 15.57 10.16 -1.98
C THR A 22 14.24 10.64 -1.44
N PHE A 23 13.28 10.80 -2.33
CA PHE A 23 11.90 11.11 -1.99
C PHE A 23 11.08 9.86 -2.18
N ASP A 24 10.27 9.57 -1.17
CA ASP A 24 9.11 8.71 -1.35
C ASP A 24 8.15 9.33 -2.38
N LEU A 25 7.36 8.52 -3.04
CA LEU A 25 6.42 8.98 -4.06
C LEU A 25 5.07 9.30 -3.43
N ASP A 26 4.48 8.31 -2.80
CA ASP A 26 3.12 8.36 -2.28
C ASP A 26 3.03 9.33 -1.10
N ASP A 27 2.04 10.23 -1.18
CA ASP A 27 1.79 11.29 -0.19
C ASP A 27 3.00 12.21 0.11
N THR A 28 4.03 12.16 -0.74
CA THR A 28 5.21 13.04 -0.70
C THR A 28 5.30 13.88 -1.97
N LEU A 29 5.36 13.23 -3.13
CA LEU A 29 5.38 13.90 -4.44
C LEU A 29 4.08 13.70 -5.22
N TRP A 30 3.28 12.72 -4.84
CA TRP A 30 2.05 12.35 -5.53
C TRP A 30 0.90 12.18 -4.53
N PRO A 31 -0.25 12.85 -4.73
CA PRO A 31 -1.44 12.60 -3.92
C PRO A 31 -2.03 11.24 -4.31
N VAL A 32 -1.78 10.21 -3.50
CA VAL A 32 -2.14 8.82 -3.85
C VAL A 32 -3.63 8.53 -3.66
N TRP A 33 -4.24 9.14 -2.65
CA TRP A 33 -5.63 8.88 -2.25
C TRP A 33 -6.67 9.04 -3.36
N PRO A 34 -6.64 10.08 -4.21
CA PRO A 34 -7.58 10.18 -5.34
C PRO A 34 -7.46 9.04 -6.36
N ALA A 35 -6.25 8.49 -6.57
CA ALA A 35 -6.06 7.37 -7.46
C ALA A 35 -6.61 6.07 -6.84
N ILE A 36 -6.38 5.87 -5.54
CA ILE A 36 -6.92 4.74 -4.77
C ILE A 36 -8.44 4.76 -4.80
N GLY A 37 -9.07 5.89 -4.48
CA GLY A 37 -10.54 6.01 -4.48
C GLY A 37 -11.18 5.64 -5.83
N ARG A 38 -10.64 6.16 -6.94
CA ARG A 38 -11.12 5.79 -8.29
C ARG A 38 -10.90 4.32 -8.62
N ALA A 39 -9.85 3.70 -8.11
CA ALA A 39 -9.60 2.27 -8.30
C ALA A 39 -10.60 1.43 -7.50
N GLU A 40 -10.92 1.83 -6.26
CA GLU A 40 -11.93 1.19 -5.42
C GLU A 40 -13.32 1.28 -6.07
N GLU A 41 -13.71 2.45 -6.60
CA GLU A 41 -14.96 2.62 -7.34
C GLU A 41 -15.06 1.67 -8.55
N LYS A 42 -14.00 1.59 -9.36
CA LYS A 42 -13.95 0.69 -10.52
C LYS A 42 -14.01 -0.77 -10.12
N MET A 43 -13.30 -1.16 -9.07
CA MET A 43 -13.33 -2.53 -8.54
C MET A 43 -14.74 -2.89 -8.06
N GLN A 44 -15.39 -1.98 -7.33
CA GLN A 44 -16.75 -2.19 -6.85
C GLN A 44 -17.73 -2.37 -8.00
N ALA A 45 -17.69 -1.50 -9.02
CA ALA A 45 -18.53 -1.62 -10.20
C ALA A 45 -18.31 -2.97 -10.92
N TRP A 46 -17.06 -3.39 -11.05
CA TRP A 46 -16.72 -4.69 -11.64
C TRP A 46 -17.29 -5.87 -10.83
N LEU A 47 -17.18 -5.82 -9.49
CA LEU A 47 -17.70 -6.86 -8.59
C LEU A 47 -19.24 -6.93 -8.62
N GLN A 48 -19.93 -5.80 -8.74
CA GLN A 48 -21.39 -5.77 -8.88
C GLN A 48 -21.86 -6.54 -10.11
N GLU A 49 -21.14 -6.40 -11.23
CA GLU A 49 -21.46 -7.08 -12.48
C GLU A 49 -21.04 -8.56 -12.47
N HIS A 50 -19.84 -8.87 -11.98
CA HIS A 50 -19.23 -10.20 -12.17
C HIS A 50 -19.34 -11.12 -10.95
N ALA A 51 -19.54 -10.56 -9.75
CA ALA A 51 -19.57 -11.29 -8.49
C ALA A 51 -20.62 -10.72 -7.50
N PRO A 52 -21.91 -10.62 -7.90
CA PRO A 52 -22.95 -10.00 -7.07
C PRO A 52 -23.08 -10.65 -5.69
N LYS A 53 -22.88 -11.98 -5.58
CA LYS A 53 -22.89 -12.69 -4.29
C LYS A 53 -21.85 -12.18 -3.29
N ILE A 54 -20.70 -11.70 -3.76
CA ILE A 54 -19.65 -11.11 -2.91
C ILE A 54 -20.13 -9.74 -2.41
N VAL A 55 -20.69 -8.93 -3.31
CA VAL A 55 -21.24 -7.61 -2.97
C VAL A 55 -22.40 -7.75 -1.98
N ASP A 56 -23.30 -8.70 -2.19
CA ASP A 56 -24.44 -8.96 -1.30
C ASP A 56 -23.99 -9.41 0.09
N ARG A 57 -22.92 -10.20 0.17
CA ARG A 57 -22.42 -10.77 1.43
C ARG A 57 -21.64 -9.77 2.27
N PHE A 58 -20.81 -8.94 1.64
CA PHE A 58 -19.84 -8.10 2.35
C PHE A 58 -20.13 -6.61 2.25
N GLY A 59 -20.89 -6.17 1.25
CA GLY A 59 -21.02 -4.75 0.93
C GLY A 59 -19.67 -4.09 0.64
N VAL A 60 -19.67 -2.76 0.58
CA VAL A 60 -18.46 -1.98 0.26
C VAL A 60 -17.45 -2.00 1.40
N GLU A 61 -17.92 -1.76 2.63
CA GLU A 61 -17.03 -1.68 3.80
C GLU A 61 -16.55 -3.05 4.28
N GLY A 62 -17.33 -4.12 4.11
CA GLY A 62 -16.98 -5.44 4.65
C GLY A 62 -15.78 -6.07 3.94
N LEU A 63 -15.55 -5.80 2.66
CA LEU A 63 -14.34 -6.26 1.96
C LEU A 63 -13.08 -5.58 2.52
N GLN A 64 -13.17 -4.28 2.82
CA GLN A 64 -12.07 -3.52 3.43
C GLN A 64 -11.75 -4.08 4.83
N GLN A 65 -12.79 -4.36 5.63
CA GLN A 65 -12.66 -4.95 6.96
C GLN A 65 -12.05 -6.36 6.90
N LEU A 66 -12.52 -7.22 6.01
CA LEU A 66 -11.99 -8.57 5.84
C LEU A 66 -10.51 -8.56 5.48
N ARG A 67 -10.10 -7.67 4.56
CA ARG A 67 -8.69 -7.49 4.20
C ARG A 67 -7.87 -7.08 5.43
N ASN A 68 -8.34 -6.11 6.20
CA ASN A 68 -7.62 -5.63 7.39
C ASN A 68 -7.53 -6.72 8.47
N GLN A 69 -8.57 -7.55 8.61
CA GLN A 69 -8.60 -8.66 9.55
C GLN A 69 -7.58 -9.74 9.16
N ILE A 70 -7.52 -10.11 7.88
CA ILE A 70 -6.52 -11.06 7.36
C ILE A 70 -5.09 -10.52 7.55
N ALA A 71 -4.88 -9.22 7.32
CA ALA A 71 -3.57 -8.60 7.52
C ALA A 71 -3.14 -8.67 9.00
N ALA A 72 -4.07 -8.45 9.94
CA ALA A 72 -3.81 -8.58 11.36
C ALA A 72 -3.53 -10.03 11.80
N GLU A 73 -4.24 -11.01 11.22
CA GLU A 73 -4.06 -12.43 11.51
C GLU A 73 -2.80 -13.04 10.88
N LYS A 74 -2.28 -12.43 9.81
CA LYS A 74 -1.14 -12.93 9.04
C LYS A 74 -0.09 -11.84 8.79
N PRO A 75 0.58 -11.35 9.86
CA PRO A 75 1.63 -10.33 9.73
C PRO A 75 2.78 -10.79 8.83
N ASP A 76 3.07 -12.09 8.79
CA ASP A 76 4.08 -12.68 7.88
C ASP A 76 3.79 -12.44 6.39
N LEU A 77 2.56 -12.06 6.04
CA LEU A 77 2.13 -11.76 4.68
C LEU A 77 2.10 -10.27 4.33
N GLU A 78 2.57 -9.38 5.22
CA GLU A 78 2.57 -7.94 5.03
C GLU A 78 3.15 -7.53 3.65
N TYR A 79 4.23 -8.18 3.24
CA TYR A 79 4.90 -7.95 1.96
C TYR A 79 4.37 -8.82 0.80
N HIS A 80 3.40 -9.69 1.04
CA HIS A 80 2.83 -10.65 0.08
C HIS A 80 1.40 -10.27 -0.34
N ILE A 81 1.24 -9.06 -0.87
CA ILE A 81 -0.06 -8.45 -1.19
C ILE A 81 -0.93 -9.34 -2.09
N SER A 82 -0.36 -10.00 -3.10
CA SER A 82 -1.11 -10.91 -3.98
C SER A 82 -1.71 -12.09 -3.23
N LEU A 83 -0.95 -12.67 -2.28
CA LEU A 83 -1.42 -13.80 -1.48
C LEU A 83 -2.51 -13.35 -0.50
N MET A 84 -2.36 -12.18 0.12
CA MET A 84 -3.39 -11.60 0.98
C MET A 84 -4.74 -11.44 0.25
N ARG A 85 -4.72 -10.96 -1.01
CA ARG A 85 -5.94 -10.82 -1.83
C ARG A 85 -6.61 -12.16 -2.13
N ILE A 86 -5.83 -13.18 -2.49
CA ILE A 86 -6.37 -14.53 -2.77
C ILE A 86 -7.02 -15.11 -1.51
N LEU A 87 -6.40 -14.92 -0.34
CA LEU A 87 -6.95 -15.40 0.92
C LEU A 87 -8.27 -14.68 1.29
N ALA A 88 -8.38 -13.38 0.98
CA ALA A 88 -9.59 -12.61 1.24
C ALA A 88 -10.78 -12.95 0.33
N MET A 89 -10.56 -13.70 -0.76
CA MET A 89 -11.58 -14.05 -1.75
C MET A 89 -12.01 -15.52 -1.68
N ARG A 90 -11.54 -16.29 -0.67
CA ARG A 90 -11.94 -17.67 -0.40
C ARG A 90 -13.06 -17.71 0.63
#